data_AF-A0A8J4TVH6-F1
#
_entry.id   AF-A0A8J4TVH6-F1
#
_cell.length_a   1.000
_cell.length_b   1.000
_cell.length_c   1.000
_cell.angle_alpha   90.00
_cell.angle_beta   90.00
_cell.angle_gamma   90.00
#
_symmetry.space_group_name_H-M   'P 1'
#
loop_
_entity.id
_entity.type
_entity.pdbx_description
1 polymer ?
#
loop_
_entity_poly.entity_id
_entity_poly.type
_entity_poly.pdbx_seq_one_letter_code
_entity_poly.pdbx_strand_id
1 'polypeptide(L)'
;MPSCSVHHCVLFLLTLTLTTDPGAATEFPIYAKLHQSVTLPCETQCSGRGWWSLDNNRDVVFARCNQTSCTSVQQGYEMSHDQYKRGDLSLTITNPDYSMRETYTCECGFSDFATVRLRISTVSSVVQMSPGEDLKLDLSVPESVEVIYRGSDSADGVQICNVTDSNVTNNNVTQRSLQCNTEYKPRTSVSNSELTLRNMKRRQSGTYTIRNLDYKEDIRVYAVSVSGLTTGETAGIVILVLFLVLLIAGVMYYMWRKAEREKEETERKRREVKSGMEAVDDLIKQAILKPPVEMMAAFQQVEEKIKALEQKYRGDSEHSEHVTLFCNSKRSELVKRQMEEVDEDIKQTEEKLGYSIYSPPRDVTNMLQQVEQKINNLEQNSRGDRVHSGHVTLFCNKKREELQQCREMYETQLQGLRPLTGQVKSDMVKVYDLINETVHRAAVDEAELQRVEKKINGLEEEYSTGDREYSHSVRMFCYSKREYLRLYREVFKNTSLQSVIEK
;
A
#
# COMPACT_ATOMS: atom_id res chain seq x y z
N MET A 1 63.17 -30.55 -4.47
CA MET A 1 61.79 -30.95 -4.13
C MET A 1 61.39 -32.11 -5.03
N PRO A 2 61.44 -33.37 -4.56
CA PRO A 2 60.91 -34.49 -5.32
C PRO A 2 59.39 -34.57 -5.10
N SER A 3 58.65 -34.68 -6.20
CA SER A 3 57.20 -34.76 -6.23
C SER A 3 56.75 -36.16 -5.80
N CYS A 4 56.09 -36.27 -4.65
CA CYS A 4 55.46 -37.51 -4.20
C CYS A 4 54.15 -37.74 -4.99
N SER A 5 54.09 -38.87 -5.69
CA SER A 5 52.93 -39.36 -6.43
C SER A 5 51.75 -39.61 -5.49
N VAL A 6 50.61 -38.97 -5.80
CA VAL A 6 49.35 -39.00 -5.05
C VAL A 6 48.85 -40.44 -4.79
N HIS A 7 49.24 -41.40 -5.64
CA HIS A 7 48.84 -42.80 -5.49
C HIS A 7 49.50 -43.52 -4.31
N HIS A 8 50.66 -43.08 -3.82
CA HIS A 8 51.28 -43.66 -2.61
C HIS A 8 50.75 -43.03 -1.32
N CYS A 9 50.29 -41.77 -1.36
CA CYS A 9 49.68 -41.13 -0.19
C CYS A 9 48.29 -41.71 0.13
N VAL A 10 47.51 -42.10 -0.88
CA VAL A 10 46.17 -42.68 -0.67
C VAL A 10 46.24 -44.12 -0.16
N LEU A 11 47.26 -44.89 -0.55
CA LEU A 11 47.43 -46.26 -0.06
C LEU A 11 47.92 -46.30 1.40
N PHE A 12 48.74 -45.34 1.83
CA PHE A 12 49.19 -45.22 3.22
C PHE A 12 48.07 -44.77 4.18
N LEU A 13 47.04 -44.08 3.66
CA LEU A 13 45.85 -43.68 4.43
C LEU A 13 44.83 -44.82 4.59
N LEU A 14 44.92 -45.91 3.82
CA LEU A 14 43.95 -47.02 3.84
C LEU A 14 44.38 -48.21 4.72
N THR A 15 45.64 -48.26 5.20
CA THR A 15 46.13 -49.31 6.11
C THR A 15 46.28 -48.85 7.56
N LEU A 16 45.99 -47.58 7.88
CA LEU A 16 45.86 -47.09 9.25
C LEU A 16 44.43 -47.32 9.77
N THR A 17 43.97 -48.58 9.70
CA THR A 17 42.90 -49.04 10.59
C THR A 17 43.48 -49.07 11.99
N LEU A 18 43.26 -47.98 12.73
CA LEU A 18 43.51 -47.88 14.15
C LEU A 18 42.89 -49.10 14.85
N THR A 19 43.74 -50.01 15.30
CA THR A 19 43.45 -50.83 16.46
C THR A 19 43.34 -49.86 17.63
N THR A 20 42.13 -49.34 17.88
CA THR A 20 41.83 -48.62 19.10
C THR A 20 41.96 -49.63 20.23
N ASP A 21 43.08 -49.55 20.93
CA ASP A 21 43.27 -50.19 22.22
C ASP A 21 42.17 -49.66 23.15
N PRO A 22 41.20 -50.49 23.59
CA PRO A 22 40.13 -50.05 24.47
C PRO A 22 40.69 -50.03 25.90
N GLY A 23 41.49 -49.01 26.21
CA GLY A 23 42.27 -49.02 27.46
C GLY A 23 42.51 -47.68 28.15
N ALA A 24 42.18 -46.54 27.54
CA ALA A 24 42.24 -45.25 28.22
C ALA A 24 40.93 -44.51 28.02
N ALA A 25 40.12 -44.43 29.08
CA ALA A 25 38.96 -43.55 29.10
C ALA A 25 39.46 -42.11 28.90
N THR A 26 39.22 -41.56 27.71
CA THR A 26 39.61 -40.19 27.38
C THR A 26 38.74 -39.25 28.21
N GLU A 27 39.32 -38.59 29.21
CA GLU A 27 38.65 -37.51 29.94
C GLU A 27 38.27 -36.39 28.96
N PHE A 28 36.98 -36.21 28.69
CA PHE A 28 36.50 -35.09 27.88
C PHE A 28 36.16 -33.91 28.79
N PRO A 29 36.86 -32.76 28.67
CA PRO A 29 36.51 -31.58 29.45
C PRO A 29 35.22 -30.95 28.93
N ILE A 30 34.32 -30.62 29.84
CA ILE A 30 33.11 -29.85 29.56
C ILE A 30 33.31 -28.42 30.04
N TYR A 31 33.03 -27.47 29.17
CA TYR A 31 33.15 -26.05 29.48
C TYR A 31 31.79 -25.47 29.86
N ALA A 32 31.64 -25.08 31.13
CA ALA A 32 30.51 -24.30 31.62
C ALA A 32 30.79 -22.81 31.50
N LYS A 33 29.75 -22.00 31.33
CA LYS A 33 29.85 -20.55 31.51
C LYS A 33 29.63 -20.25 32.99
N LEU A 34 30.41 -19.30 33.53
CA LEU A 34 30.32 -18.90 34.93
C LEU A 34 28.86 -18.51 35.28
N HIS A 35 28.33 -19.08 36.36
CA HIS A 35 26.97 -18.90 36.86
C HIS A 35 25.84 -19.30 35.88
N GLN A 36 26.13 -20.11 34.86
CA GLN A 36 25.12 -20.66 33.95
C GLN A 36 25.06 -22.17 34.09
N SER A 37 23.84 -22.71 34.14
CA SER A 37 23.65 -24.14 34.32
C SER A 37 24.36 -24.96 33.23
N VAL A 38 24.91 -26.10 33.62
CA VAL A 38 25.62 -27.03 32.74
C VAL A 38 25.18 -28.45 33.06
N THR A 39 25.10 -29.29 32.03
CA THR A 39 24.79 -30.71 32.19
C THR A 39 26.00 -31.56 31.85
N LEU A 40 26.44 -32.38 32.80
CA LEU A 40 27.47 -33.40 32.61
C LEU A 40 26.79 -34.67 32.10
N PRO A 41 27.10 -35.14 30.89
CA PRO A 41 26.42 -36.25 30.26
C PRO A 41 26.83 -37.58 30.91
N CYS A 42 25.85 -38.46 31.11
CA CYS A 42 26.08 -39.86 31.47
C CYS A 42 24.94 -40.72 30.93
N GLU A 43 25.07 -41.17 29.68
CA GLU A 43 24.08 -42.04 29.03
C GLU A 43 24.40 -43.51 29.33
N THR A 44 23.75 -44.08 30.33
CA THR A 44 23.90 -45.49 30.68
C THR A 44 22.60 -46.06 31.26
N GLN A 45 22.24 -47.28 30.87
CA GLN A 45 21.09 -47.96 31.46
C GLN A 45 21.45 -48.48 32.85
N CYS A 46 21.05 -47.74 33.89
CA CYS A 46 21.25 -48.13 35.27
C CYS A 46 20.02 -48.90 35.81
N SER A 47 20.17 -50.21 36.04
CA SER A 47 19.13 -51.01 36.69
C SER A 47 19.01 -50.74 38.20
N GLY A 48 20.09 -50.24 38.82
CA GLY A 48 20.25 -50.06 40.26
C GLY A 48 20.03 -48.63 40.77
N ARG A 49 21.00 -48.14 41.55
CA ARG A 49 21.08 -46.75 42.02
C ARG A 49 22.21 -46.08 41.25
N GLY A 50 21.94 -44.92 40.67
CA GLY A 50 22.94 -44.07 40.02
C GLY A 50 23.29 -42.87 40.89
N TRP A 51 24.54 -42.42 40.88
CA TRP A 51 24.94 -41.20 41.58
C TRP A 51 26.18 -40.57 40.94
N TRP A 52 26.43 -39.31 41.32
CA TRP A 52 27.63 -38.58 40.95
C TRP A 52 28.47 -38.27 42.19
N SER A 53 29.78 -38.51 42.11
CA SER A 53 30.77 -38.19 43.13
C SER A 53 31.95 -37.40 42.56
N LEU A 54 32.82 -36.89 43.43
CA LEU A 54 34.16 -36.46 43.01
C LEU A 54 35.01 -37.68 42.65
N ASP A 55 35.82 -37.54 41.61
CA ASP A 55 36.70 -38.61 41.14
C ASP A 55 37.80 -38.94 42.17
N ASN A 56 38.42 -37.90 42.74
CA ASN A 56 39.47 -38.03 43.75
C ASN A 56 38.95 -38.33 45.17
N ASN A 57 37.63 -38.24 45.40
CA ASN A 57 37.01 -38.48 46.69
C ASN A 57 35.56 -38.95 46.53
N ARG A 58 35.38 -40.27 46.38
CA ARG A 58 34.08 -40.89 46.13
C ARG A 58 33.08 -40.80 47.29
N ASP A 59 33.55 -40.46 48.49
CA ASP A 59 32.67 -40.25 49.64
C ASP A 59 31.82 -38.97 49.50
N VAL A 60 32.24 -38.04 48.62
CA VAL A 60 31.54 -36.78 48.34
C VAL A 60 30.50 -37.00 47.23
N VAL A 61 29.27 -37.33 47.63
CA VAL A 61 28.14 -37.51 46.70
C VAL A 61 27.37 -36.20 46.50
N PHE A 62 27.11 -35.85 45.24
CA PHE A 62 26.41 -34.62 44.85
C PHE A 62 24.92 -34.81 44.59
N ALA A 63 24.58 -35.85 43.85
CA ALA A 63 23.20 -36.21 43.52
C ALA A 63 23.08 -37.73 43.31
N ARG A 64 21.90 -38.27 43.58
CA ARG A 64 21.60 -39.70 43.43
C ARG A 64 20.20 -39.93 42.91
N CYS A 65 20.02 -41.00 42.13
CA CYS A 65 18.74 -41.43 41.59
C CYS A 65 18.54 -42.94 41.78
N ASN A 66 17.27 -43.33 41.92
CA ASN A 66 16.83 -44.71 41.86
C ASN A 66 15.50 -44.81 41.10
N GLN A 67 14.91 -46.00 41.05
CA GLN A 67 13.65 -46.25 40.32
C GLN A 67 12.46 -45.39 40.81
N THR A 68 12.48 -44.92 42.06
CA THR A 68 11.36 -44.18 42.67
C THR A 68 11.54 -42.67 42.69
N SER A 69 12.77 -42.16 42.83
CA SER A 69 13.04 -40.72 42.93
C SER A 69 14.52 -40.37 42.68
N CYS A 70 14.77 -39.06 42.51
CA CYS A 70 16.10 -38.46 42.53
C CYS A 70 16.22 -37.50 43.72
N THR A 71 17.43 -37.37 44.26
CA THR A 71 17.73 -36.50 45.39
C THR A 71 19.03 -35.76 45.14
N SER A 72 18.96 -34.44 45.22
CA SER A 72 20.11 -33.54 45.33
C SER A 72 20.67 -33.66 46.75
N VAL A 73 21.90 -34.15 46.89
CA VAL A 73 22.58 -34.31 48.20
C VAL A 73 23.28 -33.00 48.58
N GLN A 74 23.84 -32.32 47.59
CA GLN A 74 24.43 -30.98 47.75
C GLN A 74 23.67 -29.96 46.91
N GLN A 75 23.47 -28.78 47.48
CA GLN A 75 22.79 -27.69 46.79
C GLN A 75 23.51 -27.34 45.49
N GLY A 76 22.74 -27.10 44.43
CA GLY A 76 23.27 -26.74 43.12
C GLY A 76 23.50 -27.93 42.17
N TYR A 77 23.26 -29.17 42.63
CA TYR A 77 23.46 -30.39 41.85
C TYR A 77 22.15 -31.17 41.70
N GLU A 78 21.68 -31.36 40.47
CA GLU A 78 20.37 -31.92 40.19
C GLU A 78 20.43 -33.06 39.17
N MET A 79 19.61 -34.08 39.38
CA MET A 79 19.38 -35.15 38.40
C MET A 79 17.88 -35.29 38.18
N SER A 80 17.47 -35.53 36.93
CA SER A 80 16.06 -35.70 36.58
C SER A 80 15.64 -37.16 36.70
N HIS A 81 14.55 -37.41 37.42
CA HIS A 81 13.99 -38.76 37.56
C HIS A 81 13.44 -39.30 36.24
N ASP A 82 12.86 -38.42 35.42
CA ASP A 82 12.32 -38.80 34.11
C ASP A 82 13.43 -39.12 33.11
N GLN A 83 14.57 -38.43 33.19
CA GLN A 83 15.76 -38.79 32.40
C GLN A 83 16.37 -40.10 32.88
N TYR A 84 16.49 -40.28 34.20
CA TYR A 84 17.01 -41.50 34.79
C TYR A 84 16.26 -42.76 34.30
N LYS A 85 14.92 -42.72 34.28
CA LYS A 85 14.08 -43.83 33.77
C LYS A 85 14.32 -44.17 32.29
N ARG A 86 14.86 -43.23 31.51
CA ARG A 86 15.22 -43.42 30.10
C ARG A 86 16.68 -43.85 29.90
N GLY A 87 17.43 -44.08 30.97
CA GLY A 87 18.86 -44.43 30.91
C GLY A 87 19.78 -43.22 30.78
N ASP A 88 19.33 -42.04 31.20
CA ASP A 88 20.12 -40.81 31.21
C ASP A 88 20.37 -40.38 32.66
N LEU A 89 21.61 -40.59 33.12
CA LEU A 89 22.07 -40.26 34.47
C LEU A 89 22.76 -38.89 34.50
N SER A 90 22.53 -38.01 33.53
CA SER A 90 23.24 -36.74 33.46
C SER A 90 23.04 -35.86 34.71
N LEU A 91 24.10 -35.18 35.13
CA LEU A 91 24.12 -34.26 36.26
C LEU A 91 23.96 -32.83 35.78
N THR A 92 22.95 -32.12 36.26
CA THR A 92 22.82 -30.67 36.04
C THR A 92 23.40 -29.92 37.23
N ILE A 93 24.41 -29.10 36.97
CA ILE A 93 24.94 -28.14 37.94
C ILE A 93 24.31 -26.79 37.64
N THR A 94 23.52 -26.23 38.55
CA THR A 94 22.60 -25.13 38.24
C THR A 94 23.25 -23.75 38.25
N ASN A 95 24.29 -23.55 39.06
CA ASN A 95 25.01 -22.29 39.18
C ASN A 95 26.52 -22.53 39.39
N PRO A 96 27.23 -23.07 38.38
CA PRO A 96 28.63 -23.42 38.51
C PRO A 96 29.52 -22.19 38.67
N ASP A 97 30.47 -22.28 39.60
CA ASP A 97 31.55 -21.32 39.78
C ASP A 97 32.93 -22.01 39.74
N TYR A 98 34.00 -21.24 39.90
CA TYR A 98 35.36 -21.78 39.83
C TYR A 98 35.70 -22.77 40.96
N SER A 99 34.95 -22.81 42.06
CA SER A 99 35.14 -23.82 43.11
C SER A 99 34.57 -25.19 42.71
N MET A 100 33.72 -25.23 41.68
CA MET A 100 33.12 -26.47 41.15
C MET A 100 33.91 -27.06 39.98
N ARG A 101 35.12 -26.54 39.65
CA ARG A 101 35.94 -27.06 38.54
C ARG A 101 36.66 -28.36 38.93
N GLU A 102 35.91 -29.44 38.97
CA GLU A 102 36.45 -30.73 39.39
C GLU A 102 36.22 -31.82 38.35
N THR A 103 36.84 -32.97 38.58
CA THR A 103 36.53 -34.19 37.84
C THR A 103 35.43 -34.94 38.59
N TYR A 104 34.32 -35.15 37.90
CA TYR A 104 33.13 -35.80 38.43
C TYR A 104 33.00 -37.20 37.84
N THR A 105 32.56 -38.15 38.65
CA THR A 105 32.40 -39.55 38.23
C THR A 105 30.94 -39.96 38.37
N CYS A 106 30.38 -40.48 37.27
CA CYS A 106 29.06 -41.06 37.20
C CYS A 106 29.16 -42.56 37.48
N GLU A 107 28.50 -43.01 38.54
CA GLU A 107 28.51 -44.40 38.99
C GLU A 107 27.09 -44.98 38.96
N CYS A 108 26.98 -46.27 38.62
CA CYS A 108 25.77 -47.04 38.80
C CYS A 108 26.10 -48.39 39.46
N GLY A 109 25.65 -48.58 40.70
CA GLY A 109 26.04 -49.74 41.49
C GLY A 109 27.53 -49.74 41.81
N PHE A 110 28.27 -50.77 41.38
CA PHE A 110 29.72 -50.88 41.66
C PHE A 110 30.58 -50.60 40.41
N SER A 111 30.02 -49.94 39.41
CA SER A 111 30.70 -49.70 38.13
C SER A 111 30.73 -48.21 37.81
N ASP A 112 31.88 -47.75 37.34
CA ASP A 112 32.13 -46.40 36.86
C ASP A 112 31.78 -46.34 35.38
N PHE A 113 30.94 -45.38 34.99
CA PHE A 113 30.43 -45.29 33.62
C PHE A 113 30.99 -44.10 32.86
N ALA A 114 31.20 -42.99 33.53
CA ALA A 114 31.76 -41.79 32.92
C ALA A 114 32.55 -40.97 33.93
N THR A 115 33.71 -40.48 33.51
CA THR A 115 34.50 -39.49 34.23
C THR A 115 34.51 -38.22 33.39
N VAL A 116 34.00 -37.12 33.96
CA VAL A 116 33.78 -35.86 33.27
C VAL A 116 34.50 -34.75 34.01
N ARG A 117 35.45 -34.10 33.35
CA ARG A 117 36.15 -32.94 33.91
C ARG A 117 35.37 -31.67 33.62
N LEU A 118 34.88 -30.98 34.65
CA LEU A 118 34.26 -29.67 34.49
C LEU A 118 35.31 -28.57 34.47
N ARG A 119 35.22 -27.70 33.47
CA ARG A 119 35.98 -26.45 33.38
C ARG A 119 35.02 -25.28 33.32
N ILE A 120 35.41 -24.17 33.94
CA ILE A 120 34.68 -22.91 33.82
C ILE A 120 35.36 -22.06 32.74
N SER A 121 34.56 -21.56 31.81
CA SER A 121 35.03 -20.74 30.69
C SER A 121 35.60 -19.43 31.20
N THR A 122 36.76 -19.05 30.66
CA THR A 122 37.43 -17.79 30.97
C THR A 122 36.53 -16.60 30.69
N VAL A 123 36.40 -15.70 31.68
CA VAL A 123 35.59 -14.47 31.52
C VAL A 123 36.48 -13.37 30.93
N SER A 124 36.02 -12.73 29.85
CA SER A 124 36.70 -11.57 29.27
C SER A 124 36.02 -10.27 29.70
N SER A 125 36.79 -9.24 30.02
CA SER A 125 36.29 -7.92 30.44
C SER A 125 37.07 -6.82 29.73
N VAL A 126 36.37 -5.81 29.20
CA VAL A 126 36.99 -4.65 28.55
C VAL A 126 37.01 -3.49 29.53
N VAL A 127 38.17 -2.89 29.76
CA VAL A 127 38.32 -1.75 30.67
C VAL A 127 38.92 -0.58 29.91
N GLN A 128 38.19 0.53 29.87
CA GLN A 128 38.67 1.80 29.34
C GLN A 128 38.94 2.73 30.50
N MET A 129 40.12 3.34 30.52
CA MET A 129 40.55 4.21 31.62
C MET A 129 41.48 5.33 31.15
N SER A 130 41.53 6.39 31.94
CA SER A 130 42.43 7.51 31.74
C SER A 130 43.83 7.21 32.28
N PRO A 131 44.89 7.77 31.70
CA PRO A 131 46.23 7.70 32.29
C PRO A 131 46.21 8.25 33.73
N GLY A 132 46.83 7.52 34.66
CA GLY A 132 46.89 7.88 36.08
C GLY A 132 45.86 7.18 36.97
N GLU A 133 44.82 6.57 36.38
CA GLU A 133 43.84 5.79 37.14
C GLU A 133 44.40 4.44 37.61
N ASP A 134 43.75 3.85 38.61
CA ASP A 134 44.14 2.55 39.18
C ASP A 134 43.33 1.42 38.54
N LEU A 135 44.01 0.43 37.97
CA LEU A 135 43.38 -0.78 37.42
C LEU A 135 43.12 -1.78 38.54
N LYS A 136 41.88 -2.23 38.66
CA LYS A 136 41.45 -3.24 39.62
C LYS A 136 41.17 -4.57 38.91
N LEU A 137 41.91 -5.60 39.30
CA LEU A 137 41.81 -6.95 38.79
C LEU A 137 41.17 -7.83 39.86
N ASP A 138 39.95 -8.29 39.60
CA ASP A 138 39.25 -9.22 40.47
C ASP A 138 39.77 -10.64 40.20
N LEU A 139 40.34 -11.25 41.24
CA LEU A 139 40.95 -12.57 41.18
C LEU A 139 39.89 -13.68 41.08
N SER A 140 38.64 -13.39 41.48
CA SER A 140 37.44 -14.24 41.37
C SER A 140 37.50 -15.63 42.02
N VAL A 141 38.63 -16.02 42.64
CA VAL A 141 38.81 -17.36 43.22
C VAL A 141 39.59 -17.32 44.54
N PRO A 142 39.36 -18.29 45.46
CA PRO A 142 40.12 -18.41 46.69
C PRO A 142 41.58 -18.82 46.47
N GLU A 143 41.88 -19.64 45.45
CA GLU A 143 43.17 -20.30 45.32
C GLU A 143 44.30 -19.38 44.79
N SER A 144 45.50 -19.96 44.74
CA SER A 144 46.70 -19.27 44.27
C SER A 144 46.65 -18.99 42.76
N VAL A 145 46.96 -17.75 42.37
CA VAL A 145 46.88 -17.28 40.98
C VAL A 145 48.13 -16.53 40.55
N GLU A 146 48.44 -16.61 39.26
CA GLU A 146 49.42 -15.76 38.59
C GLU A 146 48.73 -14.75 37.69
N VAL A 147 49.30 -13.54 37.60
CA VAL A 147 48.83 -12.47 36.73
C VAL A 147 49.83 -12.30 35.60
N ILE A 148 49.36 -12.47 34.37
CA ILE A 148 50.16 -12.42 33.14
C ILE A 148 49.75 -11.18 32.35
N TYR A 149 50.71 -10.32 32.02
CA TYR A 149 50.50 -9.17 31.17
C TYR A 149 51.01 -9.44 29.75
N ARG A 150 50.18 -9.10 28.75
CA ARG A 150 50.54 -9.09 27.34
C ARG A 150 50.28 -7.69 26.79
N GLY A 151 51.34 -6.96 26.44
CA GLY A 151 51.21 -5.63 25.83
C GLY A 151 50.58 -5.70 24.44
N SER A 152 49.96 -4.60 23.99
CA SER A 152 49.30 -4.54 22.68
C SER A 152 50.22 -4.85 21.49
N ASP A 153 51.53 -4.58 21.65
CA ASP A 153 52.54 -4.78 20.60
C ASP A 153 53.35 -6.09 20.80
N SER A 154 52.97 -6.94 21.77
CA SER A 154 53.72 -8.17 22.13
C SER A 154 52.85 -9.41 21.96
N ALA A 155 53.39 -10.44 21.31
CA ALA A 155 52.77 -11.77 21.25
C ALA A 155 52.96 -12.57 22.57
N ASP A 156 54.09 -12.34 23.25
CA ASP A 156 54.45 -13.07 24.46
C ASP A 156 53.85 -12.41 25.71
N GLY A 157 53.29 -13.23 26.58
CA GLY A 157 52.78 -12.82 27.90
C GLY A 157 53.86 -13.00 28.96
N VAL A 158 53.98 -12.02 29.87
CA VAL A 158 54.94 -12.02 30.96
C VAL A 158 54.20 -12.09 32.29
N GLN A 159 54.57 -13.03 33.15
CA GLN A 159 54.10 -13.10 34.53
C GLN A 159 54.58 -11.88 35.31
N ILE A 160 53.66 -11.07 35.83
CA ILE A 160 53.97 -9.82 36.55
C ILE A 160 53.82 -9.96 38.07
N CYS A 161 52.91 -10.82 38.53
CA CYS A 161 52.62 -11.06 39.94
C CYS A 161 52.13 -12.49 40.20
N ASN A 162 52.41 -12.99 41.40
CA ASN A 162 51.81 -14.18 42.01
C ASN A 162 51.07 -13.78 43.27
N VAL A 163 49.88 -14.33 43.44
CA VAL A 163 49.07 -14.22 44.64
C VAL A 163 48.92 -15.62 45.20
N THR A 164 49.44 -15.85 46.40
CA THR A 164 49.36 -17.18 47.05
C THR A 164 48.80 -17.02 48.45
N ASP A 165 48.07 -18.02 48.92
CA ASP A 165 47.62 -18.06 50.31
C ASP A 165 48.83 -18.35 51.21
N SER A 166 49.10 -17.46 52.16
CA SER A 166 50.14 -17.70 53.16
C SER A 166 49.56 -18.57 54.28
N ASN A 167 50.05 -19.80 54.42
CA ASN A 167 49.77 -20.63 55.58
C ASN A 167 50.41 -20.01 56.83
N VAL A 168 49.71 -19.08 57.49
CA VAL A 168 50.09 -18.63 58.84
C VAL A 168 49.32 -19.45 59.86
N THR A 169 49.96 -20.55 60.27
CA THR A 169 49.58 -21.31 61.46
C THR A 169 49.74 -20.45 62.71
N ASN A 170 48.66 -20.41 63.51
CA ASN A 170 48.56 -20.07 64.94
C ASN A 170 47.57 -18.96 65.33
N ASN A 171 46.76 -18.41 64.41
CA ASN A 171 45.48 -17.72 64.68
C ASN A 171 44.76 -17.45 63.35
N ASN A 172 43.50 -17.90 63.21
CA ASN A 172 42.65 -17.92 61.99
C ASN A 172 42.59 -16.61 61.15
N VAL A 173 43.66 -16.24 60.44
CA VAL A 173 43.64 -15.24 59.38
C VAL A 173 44.51 -15.71 58.22
N THR A 174 43.88 -16.21 57.16
CA THR A 174 44.53 -16.51 55.88
C THR A 174 44.88 -15.19 55.18
N GLN A 175 46.10 -14.70 55.37
CA GLN A 175 46.58 -13.51 54.66
C GLN A 175 47.11 -13.93 53.29
N ARG A 176 46.58 -13.32 52.22
CA ARG A 176 47.15 -13.49 50.87
C ARG A 176 48.49 -12.79 50.76
N SER A 177 49.49 -13.51 50.27
CA SER A 177 50.80 -12.96 49.96
C SER A 177 50.88 -12.57 48.48
N LEU A 178 51.51 -11.43 48.20
CA LEU A 178 51.68 -10.89 46.86
C LEU A 178 53.17 -10.82 46.52
N GLN A 179 53.58 -11.51 45.46
CA GLN A 179 54.95 -11.51 44.95
C GLN A 179 54.94 -10.98 43.51
N CYS A 180 55.44 -9.76 43.29
CA CYS A 180 55.49 -9.15 41.97
C CYS A 180 56.93 -8.84 41.53
N ASN A 181 57.13 -8.77 40.21
CA ASN A 181 58.39 -8.32 39.63
C ASN A 181 58.72 -6.90 40.07
N THR A 182 60.00 -6.53 40.04
CA THR A 182 60.53 -5.25 40.56
C THR A 182 59.83 -4.02 39.98
N GLU A 183 59.43 -4.05 38.70
CA GLU A 183 58.68 -2.97 38.05
C GLU A 183 57.27 -2.78 38.64
N TYR A 184 56.60 -3.87 39.04
CA TYR A 184 55.19 -3.86 39.46
C TYR A 184 55.04 -3.78 40.98
N LYS A 185 56.00 -4.32 41.74
CA LYS A 185 56.00 -4.36 43.21
C LYS A 185 55.63 -3.04 43.91
N PRO A 186 56.16 -1.85 43.54
CA PRO A 186 55.84 -0.61 44.25
C PRO A 186 54.44 -0.07 43.99
N ARG A 187 53.74 -0.58 42.96
CA ARG A 187 52.44 -0.06 42.51
C ARG A 187 51.32 -1.11 42.57
N THR A 188 51.58 -2.25 43.17
CA THR A 188 50.60 -3.34 43.32
C THR A 188 50.20 -3.54 44.77
N SER A 189 48.91 -3.73 45.01
CA SER A 189 48.39 -4.13 46.32
C SER A 189 47.25 -5.13 46.17
N VAL A 190 47.15 -6.10 47.08
CA VAL A 190 46.04 -7.06 47.12
C VAL A 190 45.16 -6.79 48.35
N SER A 191 43.84 -6.75 48.15
CA SER A 191 42.84 -6.56 49.19
C SER A 191 41.57 -7.33 48.82
N ASN A 192 41.03 -8.16 49.73
CA ASN A 192 39.71 -8.81 49.58
C ASN A 192 39.43 -9.40 48.18
N SER A 193 40.37 -10.18 47.64
CA SER A 193 40.31 -10.81 46.30
C SER A 193 40.47 -9.86 45.10
N GLU A 194 40.88 -8.62 45.32
CA GLU A 194 41.19 -7.65 44.27
C GLU A 194 42.69 -7.31 44.27
N LEU A 195 43.33 -7.40 43.11
CA LEU A 195 44.67 -6.88 42.87
C LEU A 195 44.56 -5.51 42.19
N THR A 196 45.06 -4.47 42.85
CA THR A 196 45.11 -3.11 42.30
C THR A 196 46.48 -2.82 41.70
N LEU A 197 46.51 -2.35 40.45
CA LEU A 197 47.66 -1.83 39.72
C LEU A 197 47.53 -0.29 39.64
N ARG A 198 48.34 0.42 40.42
CA ARG A 198 48.23 1.87 40.56
C ARG A 198 48.85 2.63 39.39
N ASN A 199 48.29 3.81 39.12
CA ASN A 199 48.83 4.82 38.21
C ASN A 199 49.13 4.24 36.81
N MET A 200 48.08 3.80 36.14
CA MET A 200 48.17 3.15 34.83
C MET A 200 48.67 4.11 33.76
N LYS A 201 49.60 3.65 32.93
CA LYS A 201 50.22 4.43 31.83
C LYS A 201 49.67 3.99 30.49
N ARG A 202 49.70 4.86 29.48
CA ARG A 202 49.27 4.53 28.10
C ARG A 202 49.95 3.26 27.55
N ARG A 203 51.26 3.11 27.78
CA ARG A 203 52.06 1.95 27.35
C ARG A 203 51.68 0.63 28.04
N GLN A 204 50.86 0.69 29.08
CA GLN A 204 50.39 -0.47 29.83
C GLN A 204 49.01 -0.93 29.36
N SER A 205 48.51 -0.34 28.26
CA SER A 205 47.40 -0.96 27.51
C SER A 205 47.81 -2.35 27.04
N GLY A 206 46.83 -3.24 26.95
CA GLY A 206 47.05 -4.64 26.61
C GLY A 206 46.12 -5.55 27.38
N THR A 207 46.51 -6.82 27.50
CA THR A 207 45.71 -7.86 28.12
C THR A 207 46.32 -8.32 29.44
N TYR A 208 45.52 -8.33 30.51
CA TYR A 208 45.90 -8.88 31.81
C TYR A 208 45.11 -10.16 32.06
N THR A 209 45.81 -11.28 32.17
CA THR A 209 45.22 -12.60 32.38
C THR A 209 45.48 -13.08 33.79
N ILE A 210 44.44 -13.50 34.49
CA ILE A 210 44.51 -14.12 35.80
C ILE A 210 44.40 -15.63 35.56
N ARG A 211 45.45 -16.36 35.91
CA ARG A 211 45.57 -17.79 35.68
C ARG A 211 45.73 -18.52 37.00
N ASN A 212 45.02 -19.63 37.17
CA ASN A 212 45.22 -20.49 38.33
C ASN A 212 46.59 -21.18 38.27
N LEU A 213 47.31 -21.17 39.39
CA LEU A 213 48.68 -21.69 39.44
C LEU A 213 48.76 -23.22 39.32
N ASP A 214 47.79 -23.92 39.91
CA ASP A 214 47.78 -25.38 40.02
C ASP A 214 47.29 -26.04 38.72
N TYR A 215 46.18 -25.55 38.18
CA TYR A 215 45.52 -26.12 37.00
C TYR A 215 45.97 -25.48 35.67
N LYS A 216 46.69 -24.36 35.71
CA LYS A 216 47.11 -23.57 34.53
C LYS A 216 45.95 -23.11 33.65
N GLU A 217 44.77 -22.93 34.25
CA GLU A 217 43.55 -22.47 33.58
C GLU A 217 43.39 -20.95 33.72
N ASP A 218 43.04 -20.28 32.62
CA ASP A 218 42.76 -18.84 32.62
C ASP A 218 41.37 -18.59 33.23
N ILE A 219 41.34 -17.87 34.35
CA ILE A 219 40.12 -17.51 35.08
C ILE A 219 39.51 -16.27 34.43
N ARG A 220 40.31 -15.22 34.25
CA ARG A 220 39.80 -13.94 33.76
C ARG A 220 40.80 -13.21 32.89
N VAL A 221 40.30 -12.55 31.87
CA VAL A 221 41.08 -11.78 30.90
C VAL A 221 40.55 -10.36 30.85
N TYR A 222 41.40 -9.38 31.12
CA TYR A 222 41.08 -7.96 31.03
C TYR A 222 41.75 -7.36 29.81
N ALA A 223 40.96 -6.94 28.83
CA ALA A 223 41.43 -6.11 27.72
C ALA A 223 41.39 -4.64 28.15
N VAL A 224 42.55 -4.08 28.45
CA VAL A 224 42.69 -2.74 29.03
C VAL A 224 43.16 -1.76 27.96
N SER A 225 42.40 -0.69 27.77
CA SER A 225 42.74 0.43 26.92
C SER A 225 42.91 1.68 27.77
N VAL A 226 44.15 2.18 27.85
CA VAL A 226 44.49 3.40 28.59
C VAL A 226 44.57 4.55 27.59
N SER A 227 43.44 5.23 27.37
CA SER A 227 43.30 6.33 26.43
C SER A 227 42.79 7.57 27.15
N GLY A 228 43.45 8.71 26.95
CA GLY A 228 42.95 10.01 27.41
C GLY A 228 42.91 10.94 26.21
N LEU A 229 41.75 11.56 25.94
CA LEU A 229 41.66 12.63 24.95
C LEU A 229 42.61 13.74 25.38
N THR A 230 43.58 14.06 24.53
CA THR A 230 44.39 15.25 24.78
C THR A 230 43.48 16.45 24.57
N THR A 231 43.44 17.35 25.55
CA THR A 231 42.50 18.48 25.63
C THR A 231 42.55 19.44 24.42
N GLY A 232 43.48 19.24 23.48
CA GLY A 232 43.59 19.98 22.21
C GLY A 232 42.77 19.40 21.05
N GLU A 233 42.36 18.13 21.07
CA GLU A 233 41.66 17.49 19.94
C GLU A 233 40.15 17.76 19.92
N THR A 234 39.56 18.13 21.07
CA THR A 234 38.12 18.40 21.20
C THR A 234 37.70 19.70 20.51
N ALA A 235 38.56 20.72 20.47
CA ALA A 235 38.23 21.99 19.82
C ALA A 235 38.09 21.86 18.29
N GLY A 236 38.96 21.05 17.66
CA GLY A 236 38.90 20.80 16.21
C GLY A 236 37.64 20.05 15.79
N ILE A 237 37.22 19.06 16.59
CA ILE A 237 36.01 18.27 16.33
C ILE A 237 34.76 19.16 16.42
N VAL A 238 34.69 20.05 17.41
CA VAL A 238 33.52 20.94 17.57
C VAL A 238 33.36 21.90 16.38
N ILE A 239 34.46 22.45 15.87
CA ILE A 239 34.43 23.33 14.69
C ILE A 239 34.01 22.55 13.44
N LEU A 240 34.52 21.34 13.25
CA LEU A 240 34.16 20.46 12.14
C LEU A 240 32.66 20.12 12.17
N VAL A 241 32.13 19.77 13.35
CA VAL A 241 30.71 19.43 13.54
C VAL A 241 29.83 20.65 13.26
N LEU A 242 30.20 21.84 13.73
CA LEU A 242 29.46 23.08 13.44
C LEU A 242 29.40 23.38 11.93
N PHE A 243 30.51 23.21 11.22
CA PHE A 243 30.54 23.38 9.76
C PHE A 243 29.63 22.38 9.04
N LEU A 244 29.64 21.12 9.46
CA LEU A 244 28.77 20.08 8.88
C LEU A 244 27.28 20.39 9.11
N VAL A 245 26.91 20.88 10.31
CA VAL A 245 25.52 21.27 10.61
C VAL A 245 25.05 22.42 9.71
N LEU A 246 25.90 23.42 9.48
CA LEU A 246 25.56 24.55 8.60
C LEU A 246 25.41 24.12 7.13
N LEU A 247 26.25 23.20 6.65
CA LEU A 247 26.13 22.64 5.30
C LEU A 247 24.82 21.87 5.12
N ILE A 248 24.46 21.02 6.10
CA ILE A 248 23.20 20.26 6.08
C ILE A 248 22.01 21.23 6.09
N ALA A 249 22.02 22.25 6.96
CA ALA A 249 20.97 23.27 7.00
C ALA A 249 20.84 24.02 5.66
N GLY A 250 21.96 24.39 5.02
CA GLY A 250 21.97 25.03 3.71
C GLY A 250 21.38 24.15 2.61
N VAL A 251 21.73 22.85 2.59
CA VAL A 251 21.16 21.88 1.64
C VAL A 251 19.66 21.69 1.88
N MET A 252 19.23 21.54 3.15
CA MET A 252 17.80 21.43 3.47
C MET A 252 17.03 22.67 3.03
N TYR A 253 17.56 23.87 3.27
CA TYR A 253 16.94 25.12 2.82
C TYR A 253 16.86 25.21 1.29
N TYR A 254 17.92 24.82 0.57
CA TYR A 254 17.94 24.78 -0.88
C TYR A 254 16.90 23.79 -1.43
N MET A 255 16.84 22.58 -0.89
CA MET A 255 15.88 21.55 -1.29
C MET A 255 14.44 21.97 -1.02
N TRP A 256 14.17 22.57 0.15
CA TRP A 256 12.86 23.13 0.48
C TRP A 256 12.45 24.22 -0.52
N ARG A 257 13.35 25.16 -0.83
CA ARG A 257 13.08 26.23 -1.80
C ARG A 257 12.93 25.72 -3.23
N LYS A 258 13.54 24.60 -3.59
CA LYS A 258 13.35 23.95 -4.89
C LYS A 258 11.95 23.30 -4.97
N ALA A 259 11.56 22.56 -3.93
CA ALA A 259 10.25 21.91 -3.85
C ALA A 259 9.09 22.93 -3.91
N GLU A 260 9.24 24.09 -3.25
CA GLU A 260 8.19 25.12 -3.28
C GLU A 260 7.93 25.65 -4.71
N ARG A 261 9.00 25.83 -5.52
CA ARG A 261 8.83 26.29 -6.91
C ARG A 261 8.12 25.26 -7.79
N GLU A 262 8.43 23.98 -7.61
CA GLU A 262 7.78 22.89 -8.35
C GLU A 262 6.28 22.80 -7.97
N LYS A 263 5.96 23.05 -6.70
CA LYS A 263 4.58 23.10 -6.22
C LYS A 263 3.79 24.28 -6.83
N GLU A 264 4.39 25.48 -6.87
CA GLU A 264 3.76 26.66 -7.49
C GLU A 264 3.46 26.45 -8.98
N GLU A 265 4.38 25.82 -9.73
CA GLU A 265 4.17 25.50 -11.14
C GLU A 265 3.03 24.50 -11.34
N THR A 266 2.98 23.46 -10.51
CA THR A 266 1.93 22.43 -10.54
C THR A 266 0.57 23.03 -10.20
N GLU A 267 0.49 23.88 -9.18
CA GLU A 267 -0.75 24.59 -8.83
C GLU A 267 -1.23 25.53 -9.95
N ARG A 268 -0.31 26.22 -10.61
CA ARG A 268 -0.65 27.09 -11.75
C ARG A 268 -1.25 26.27 -12.89
N LYS A 269 -0.63 25.15 -13.27
CA LYS A 269 -1.16 24.25 -14.31
C LYS A 269 -2.56 23.74 -13.94
N ARG A 270 -2.76 23.33 -12.69
CA ARG A 270 -4.07 22.89 -12.18
C ARG A 270 -5.14 23.98 -12.25
N ARG A 271 -4.79 25.23 -11.94
CA ARG A 271 -5.72 26.38 -12.07
C ARG A 271 -6.08 26.66 -13.52
N GLU A 272 -5.12 26.57 -14.44
CA GLU A 272 -5.37 26.74 -15.87
C GLU A 272 -6.29 25.65 -16.44
N VAL A 273 -6.09 24.39 -16.02
CA VAL A 273 -6.98 23.26 -16.38
C VAL A 273 -8.39 23.54 -15.88
N LYS A 274 -8.52 23.87 -14.59
CA LYS A 274 -9.81 24.15 -13.95
C LYS A 274 -10.55 25.30 -14.63
N SER A 275 -9.87 26.41 -14.90
CA SER A 275 -10.45 27.54 -15.62
C SER A 275 -10.88 27.17 -17.05
N GLY A 276 -10.10 26.33 -17.74
CA GLY A 276 -10.49 25.81 -19.06
C GLY A 276 -11.76 24.96 -19.02
N MET A 277 -11.90 24.11 -18.01
CA MET A 277 -13.10 23.29 -17.79
C MET A 277 -14.32 24.14 -17.45
N GLU A 278 -14.18 25.13 -16.56
CA GLU A 278 -15.24 26.07 -16.21
C GLU A 278 -15.72 26.86 -17.43
N ALA A 279 -14.80 27.33 -18.28
CA ALA A 279 -15.15 28.03 -19.52
C ALA A 279 -15.97 27.16 -20.48
N VAL A 280 -15.69 25.85 -20.57
CA VAL A 280 -16.50 24.90 -21.37
C VAL A 280 -17.88 24.71 -20.75
N ASP A 281 -17.95 24.53 -19.43
CA ASP A 281 -19.22 24.34 -18.71
C ASP A 281 -20.15 25.56 -18.87
N ASP A 282 -19.60 26.76 -18.77
CA ASP A 282 -20.36 28.00 -18.97
C ASP A 282 -20.84 28.17 -20.42
N LEU A 283 -20.02 27.77 -21.40
CA LEU A 283 -20.45 27.76 -22.80
C LEU A 283 -21.57 26.76 -23.07
N ILE A 284 -21.54 25.58 -22.42
CA ILE A 284 -22.63 24.60 -22.51
C ILE A 284 -23.93 25.18 -21.94
N LYS A 285 -23.87 25.79 -20.75
CA LYS A 285 -25.04 26.46 -20.14
C LYS A 285 -25.60 27.54 -21.06
N GLN A 286 -24.74 28.36 -21.65
CA GLN A 286 -25.17 29.39 -22.61
C GLN A 286 -25.80 28.79 -23.86
N ALA A 287 -25.23 27.72 -24.41
CA ALA A 287 -25.74 27.05 -25.60
C ALA A 287 -27.12 26.43 -25.37
N ILE A 288 -27.36 25.83 -24.20
CA ILE A 288 -28.65 25.22 -23.82
C ILE A 288 -29.76 26.27 -23.71
N LEU A 289 -29.44 27.51 -23.34
CA LEU A 289 -30.41 28.60 -23.19
C LEU A 289 -30.78 29.27 -24.51
N LYS A 290 -30.10 28.94 -25.62
CA LYS A 290 -30.38 29.55 -26.92
C LYS A 290 -31.63 28.96 -27.58
N PRO A 291 -32.33 29.76 -28.41
CA PRO A 291 -33.46 29.24 -29.18
C PRO A 291 -33.01 28.14 -30.16
N PRO A 292 -33.89 27.21 -30.55
CA PRO A 292 -33.53 26.05 -31.38
C PRO A 292 -32.77 26.40 -32.67
N VAL A 293 -33.11 27.54 -33.29
CA VAL A 293 -32.48 28.02 -34.53
C VAL A 293 -30.99 28.35 -34.34
N GLU A 294 -30.59 28.83 -33.15
CA GLU A 294 -29.19 29.19 -32.84
C GLU A 294 -28.44 28.10 -32.08
N MET A 295 -29.17 27.12 -31.54
CA MET A 295 -28.62 26.09 -30.66
C MET A 295 -27.58 25.22 -31.38
N MET A 296 -27.81 24.84 -32.65
CA MET A 296 -26.84 24.04 -33.41
C MET A 296 -25.48 24.74 -33.59
N ALA A 297 -25.50 26.04 -33.93
CA ALA A 297 -24.28 26.82 -34.07
C ALA A 297 -23.54 26.96 -32.72
N ALA A 298 -24.29 27.09 -31.63
CA ALA A 298 -23.71 27.14 -30.29
C ALA A 298 -23.11 25.80 -29.85
N PHE A 299 -23.75 24.67 -30.15
CA PHE A 299 -23.18 23.34 -29.88
C PHE A 299 -21.90 23.09 -30.69
N GLN A 300 -21.84 23.56 -31.94
CA GLN A 300 -20.61 23.49 -32.72
C GLN A 300 -19.48 24.33 -32.07
N GLN A 301 -19.79 25.52 -31.57
CA GLN A 301 -18.83 26.35 -30.85
C GLN A 301 -18.33 25.66 -29.56
N VAL A 302 -19.22 24.99 -28.83
CA VAL A 302 -18.86 24.21 -27.64
C VAL A 302 -17.93 23.05 -28.02
N GLU A 303 -18.25 22.29 -29.07
CA GLU A 303 -17.44 21.15 -29.50
C GLU A 303 -16.03 21.57 -29.91
N GLU A 304 -15.88 22.69 -30.62
CA GLU A 304 -14.56 23.23 -30.96
C GLU A 304 -13.75 23.66 -29.72
N LYS A 305 -14.43 24.16 -28.67
CA LYS A 305 -13.78 24.48 -27.40
C LYS A 305 -13.38 23.24 -26.61
N ILE A 306 -14.21 22.19 -26.62
CA ILE A 306 -13.88 20.87 -26.05
C ILE A 306 -12.64 20.31 -26.76
N LYS A 307 -12.62 20.25 -28.09
CA LYS A 307 -11.46 19.78 -28.86
C LYS A 307 -10.20 20.59 -28.59
N ALA A 308 -10.32 21.92 -28.51
CA ALA A 308 -9.19 22.79 -28.19
C ALA A 308 -8.63 22.50 -26.78
N LEU A 309 -9.50 22.22 -25.81
CA LEU A 309 -9.12 21.86 -24.45
C LEU A 309 -8.41 20.49 -24.41
N GLU A 310 -8.96 19.48 -25.08
CA GLU A 310 -8.33 18.16 -25.18
C GLU A 310 -6.97 18.22 -25.86
N GLN A 311 -6.87 18.95 -26.99
CA GLN A 311 -5.63 19.10 -27.73
C GLN A 311 -4.56 19.83 -26.91
N LYS A 312 -4.95 20.84 -26.10
CA LYS A 312 -4.04 21.56 -25.20
C LYS A 312 -3.38 20.62 -24.17
N TYR A 313 -4.12 19.62 -23.67
CA TYR A 313 -3.67 18.73 -22.59
C TYR A 313 -3.32 17.30 -23.05
N ARG A 314 -3.31 17.02 -24.37
CA ARG A 314 -3.01 15.69 -24.91
C ARG A 314 -1.63 15.16 -24.54
N GLY A 315 -0.63 16.03 -24.35
CA GLY A 315 0.74 15.66 -23.97
C GLY A 315 1.03 15.72 -22.47
N ASP A 316 0.07 16.19 -21.65
CA ASP A 316 0.23 16.36 -20.21
C ASP A 316 -0.28 15.10 -19.49
N SER A 317 0.61 14.17 -19.17
CA SER A 317 0.23 12.88 -18.57
C SER A 317 -0.51 13.02 -17.22
N GLU A 318 -0.31 14.12 -16.51
CA GLU A 318 -0.95 14.36 -15.21
C GLU A 318 -2.42 14.78 -15.37
N HIS A 319 -2.71 15.60 -16.38
CA HIS A 319 -4.05 16.20 -16.55
C HIS A 319 -4.85 15.60 -17.72
N SER A 320 -4.21 14.93 -18.67
CA SER A 320 -4.84 14.43 -19.91
C SER A 320 -6.03 13.51 -19.63
N GLU A 321 -5.91 12.59 -18.67
CA GLU A 321 -6.98 11.67 -18.32
C GLU A 321 -8.19 12.42 -17.73
N HIS A 322 -7.95 13.33 -16.79
CA HIS A 322 -9.01 14.11 -16.15
C HIS A 322 -9.75 15.00 -17.15
N VAL A 323 -9.01 15.67 -18.04
CA VAL A 323 -9.60 16.50 -19.11
C VAL A 323 -10.39 15.63 -20.08
N THR A 324 -9.89 14.46 -20.46
CA THR A 324 -10.59 13.54 -21.38
C THR A 324 -11.89 13.04 -20.78
N LEU A 325 -11.89 12.63 -19.50
CA LEU A 325 -13.11 12.19 -18.81
C LEU A 325 -14.15 13.31 -18.73
N PHE A 326 -13.71 14.54 -18.40
CA PHE A 326 -14.59 15.70 -18.40
C PHE A 326 -15.17 15.99 -19.78
N CYS A 327 -14.34 16.02 -20.82
CA CYS A 327 -14.76 16.29 -22.20
C CYS A 327 -15.75 15.24 -22.71
N ASN A 328 -15.51 13.96 -22.42
CA ASN A 328 -16.43 12.88 -22.76
C ASN A 328 -17.77 13.01 -22.04
N SER A 329 -17.75 13.34 -20.75
CA SER A 329 -18.97 13.60 -19.98
C SER A 329 -19.78 14.76 -20.59
N LYS A 330 -19.11 15.85 -20.96
CA LYS A 330 -19.77 17.01 -21.57
C LYS A 330 -20.29 16.75 -22.97
N ARG A 331 -19.59 15.97 -23.79
CA ARG A 331 -20.13 15.48 -25.07
C ARG A 331 -21.39 14.65 -24.87
N SER A 332 -21.41 13.77 -23.87
CA SER A 332 -22.61 13.00 -23.53
C SER A 332 -23.81 13.89 -23.19
N GLU A 333 -23.59 14.95 -22.41
CA GLU A 333 -24.66 15.92 -22.06
C GLU A 333 -25.21 16.61 -23.32
N LEU A 334 -24.33 17.05 -24.23
CA LEU A 334 -24.72 17.69 -25.50
C LEU A 334 -25.50 16.74 -26.41
N VAL A 335 -24.99 15.52 -26.60
CA VAL A 335 -25.64 14.49 -27.42
C VAL A 335 -27.03 14.18 -26.88
N LYS A 336 -27.18 14.02 -25.56
CA LYS A 336 -28.48 13.78 -24.94
C LYS A 336 -29.47 14.91 -25.24
N ARG A 337 -29.04 16.17 -25.15
CA ARG A 337 -29.89 17.33 -25.48
C ARG A 337 -30.30 17.37 -26.95
N GLN A 338 -29.38 17.05 -27.86
CA GLN A 338 -29.70 16.97 -29.30
C GLN A 338 -30.69 15.83 -29.60
N MET A 339 -30.59 14.70 -28.91
CA MET A 339 -31.55 13.60 -29.02
C MET A 339 -32.94 14.01 -28.54
N GLU A 340 -33.02 14.71 -27.40
CA GLU A 340 -34.28 15.26 -26.87
C GLU A 340 -34.93 16.24 -27.85
N GLU A 341 -34.15 17.11 -28.50
CA GLU A 341 -34.65 18.04 -29.53
C GLU A 341 -35.22 17.30 -30.75
N VAL A 342 -34.49 16.29 -31.27
CA VAL A 342 -34.95 15.49 -32.41
C VAL A 342 -36.23 14.71 -32.06
N ASP A 343 -36.34 14.16 -30.84
CA ASP A 343 -37.53 13.48 -30.36
C ASP A 343 -38.75 14.43 -30.31
N GLU A 344 -38.53 15.66 -29.82
CA GLU A 344 -39.57 16.68 -29.75
C GLU A 344 -40.02 17.16 -31.14
N ASP A 345 -39.10 17.39 -32.08
CA ASP A 345 -39.43 17.78 -33.44
C ASP A 345 -40.22 16.68 -34.19
N ILE A 346 -39.88 15.40 -33.95
CA ILE A 346 -40.63 14.26 -34.49
C ILE A 346 -42.05 14.27 -33.94
N LYS A 347 -42.23 14.39 -32.61
CA LYS A 347 -43.57 14.47 -32.00
C LYS A 347 -44.38 15.65 -32.52
N GLN A 348 -43.78 16.82 -32.66
CA GLN A 348 -44.46 17.98 -33.24
C GLN A 348 -44.83 17.74 -34.72
N THR A 349 -44.01 16.99 -35.45
CA THR A 349 -44.31 16.62 -36.83
C THR A 349 -45.45 15.61 -36.89
N GLU A 350 -45.45 14.58 -36.03
CA GLU A 350 -46.53 13.61 -35.87
C GLU A 350 -47.85 14.28 -35.48
N GLU A 351 -47.81 15.18 -34.51
CA GLU A 351 -48.98 15.94 -34.05
C GLU A 351 -49.55 16.77 -35.20
N LYS A 352 -48.69 17.53 -35.91
CA LYS A 352 -49.12 18.31 -37.08
C LYS A 352 -49.66 17.44 -38.20
N LEU A 353 -49.09 16.25 -38.44
CA LEU A 353 -49.61 15.26 -39.40
C LEU A 353 -50.98 14.73 -38.98
N GLY A 354 -51.21 14.51 -37.68
CA GLY A 354 -52.50 14.10 -37.12
C GLY A 354 -53.59 15.16 -37.29
N TYR A 355 -53.24 16.44 -37.14
CA TYR A 355 -54.19 17.56 -37.32
C TYR A 355 -54.38 17.98 -38.79
N SER A 356 -53.50 17.58 -39.70
CA SER A 356 -53.38 18.21 -41.00
C SER A 356 -53.55 17.28 -42.20
N ILE A 357 -54.80 16.99 -42.53
CA ILE A 357 -55.16 16.48 -43.85
C ILE A 357 -55.07 17.61 -44.93
N TYR A 358 -54.86 18.89 -44.54
CA TYR A 358 -54.98 20.05 -45.46
C TYR A 358 -53.93 21.17 -45.31
N SER A 359 -52.87 21.01 -44.52
CA SER A 359 -51.73 21.94 -44.60
C SER A 359 -51.14 21.86 -46.00
N PRO A 360 -50.60 22.97 -46.53
CA PRO A 360 -49.92 22.98 -47.80
C PRO A 360 -48.89 21.83 -47.83
N PRO A 361 -48.87 20.99 -48.88
CA PRO A 361 -47.94 19.88 -48.95
C PRO A 361 -46.47 20.25 -48.74
N ARG A 362 -46.14 21.51 -49.01
CA ARG A 362 -44.79 22.07 -48.83
C ARG A 362 -44.38 22.16 -47.36
N ASP A 363 -45.29 22.45 -46.43
CA ASP A 363 -44.92 22.70 -45.04
C ASP A 363 -44.55 21.40 -44.32
N VAL A 364 -45.33 20.34 -44.54
CA VAL A 364 -45.06 19.00 -43.99
C VAL A 364 -43.81 18.40 -44.59
N THR A 365 -43.62 18.53 -45.91
CA THR A 365 -42.41 18.04 -46.59
C THR A 365 -41.16 18.75 -46.06
N ASN A 366 -41.23 20.08 -45.85
CA ASN A 366 -40.13 20.85 -45.27
C ASN A 366 -39.82 20.43 -43.83
N MET A 367 -40.84 20.16 -42.99
CA MET A 367 -40.63 19.67 -41.62
C MET A 367 -39.98 18.29 -41.61
N LEU A 368 -40.49 17.33 -42.41
CA LEU A 368 -39.89 16.00 -42.54
C LEU A 368 -38.43 16.08 -43.00
N GLN A 369 -38.14 16.94 -43.98
CA GLN A 369 -36.78 17.15 -44.47
C GLN A 369 -35.88 17.80 -43.41
N GLN A 370 -36.39 18.74 -42.61
CA GLN A 370 -35.65 19.35 -41.52
C GLN A 370 -35.29 18.32 -40.43
N VAL A 371 -36.26 17.49 -40.02
CA VAL A 371 -36.01 16.42 -39.05
C VAL A 371 -34.98 15.42 -39.57
N GLU A 372 -35.10 15.01 -40.83
CA GLU A 372 -34.14 14.12 -41.49
C GLU A 372 -32.72 14.71 -41.49
N GLN A 373 -32.59 16.01 -41.81
CA GLN A 373 -31.32 16.73 -41.73
C GLN A 373 -30.77 16.77 -40.30
N LYS A 374 -31.61 17.00 -39.28
CA LYS A 374 -31.17 16.98 -37.87
C LYS A 374 -30.67 15.60 -37.44
N ILE A 375 -31.36 14.52 -37.83
CA ILE A 375 -30.92 13.14 -37.56
C ILE A 375 -29.56 12.87 -38.22
N ASN A 376 -29.39 13.26 -39.48
CA ASN A 376 -28.13 13.05 -40.21
C ASN A 376 -26.98 13.87 -39.61
N ASN A 377 -27.24 15.12 -39.20
CA ASN A 377 -26.26 15.96 -38.53
C ASN A 377 -25.85 15.36 -37.18
N LEU A 378 -26.80 14.87 -36.37
CA LEU A 378 -26.55 14.21 -35.09
C LEU A 378 -25.66 12.97 -35.27
N GLU A 379 -25.99 12.12 -36.23
CA GLU A 379 -25.20 10.93 -36.53
C GLU A 379 -23.79 11.30 -37.01
N GLN A 380 -23.65 12.25 -37.95
CA GLN A 380 -22.36 12.69 -38.47
C GLN A 380 -21.47 13.27 -37.38
N ASN A 381 -22.02 14.10 -36.49
CA ASN A 381 -21.29 14.71 -35.38
C ASN A 381 -20.79 13.65 -34.37
N SER A 382 -21.53 12.55 -34.22
CA SER A 382 -21.16 11.46 -33.29
C SER A 382 -20.10 10.49 -33.83
N ARG A 383 -19.81 10.46 -35.15
CA ARG A 383 -18.88 9.48 -35.75
C ARG A 383 -17.45 9.53 -35.20
N GLY A 384 -17.03 10.67 -34.65
CA GLY A 384 -15.72 10.82 -34.01
C GLY A 384 -15.68 10.33 -32.55
N ASP A 385 -16.84 10.14 -31.92
CA ASP A 385 -16.95 9.79 -30.51
C ASP A 385 -17.06 8.28 -30.34
N ARG A 386 -15.94 7.64 -29.97
CA ARG A 386 -15.88 6.18 -29.76
C ARG A 386 -16.79 5.68 -28.64
N VAL A 387 -17.13 6.54 -27.69
CA VAL A 387 -17.90 6.15 -26.50
C VAL A 387 -19.39 6.20 -26.82
N HIS A 388 -19.85 7.22 -27.56
CA HIS A 388 -21.27 7.50 -27.75
C HIS A 388 -21.80 7.11 -29.13
N SER A 389 -20.94 6.90 -30.12
CA SER A 389 -21.35 6.62 -31.51
C SER A 389 -22.34 5.45 -31.61
N GLY A 390 -22.16 4.37 -30.84
CA GLY A 390 -23.08 3.22 -30.88
C GLY A 390 -24.50 3.56 -30.44
N HIS A 391 -24.65 4.29 -29.33
CA HIS A 391 -25.97 4.70 -28.83
C HIS A 391 -26.64 5.72 -29.76
N VAL A 392 -25.87 6.68 -30.29
CA VAL A 392 -26.40 7.67 -31.23
C VAL A 392 -26.88 7.00 -32.51
N THR A 393 -26.09 6.08 -33.09
CA THR A 393 -26.50 5.35 -34.29
C THR A 393 -27.78 4.54 -34.06
N LEU A 394 -27.91 3.84 -32.93
CA LEU A 394 -29.13 3.10 -32.61
C LEU A 394 -30.35 4.03 -32.50
N PHE A 395 -30.19 5.18 -31.84
CA PHE A 395 -31.24 6.19 -31.74
C PHE A 395 -31.62 6.77 -33.10
N CYS A 396 -30.64 7.20 -33.90
CA CYS A 396 -30.86 7.75 -35.24
C CYS A 396 -31.58 6.75 -36.15
N ASN A 397 -31.23 5.46 -36.09
CA ASN A 397 -31.92 4.42 -36.86
C ASN A 397 -33.38 4.28 -36.44
N LYS A 398 -33.66 4.21 -35.13
CA LYS A 398 -35.03 4.18 -34.61
C LYS A 398 -35.83 5.42 -35.06
N LYS A 399 -35.22 6.61 -34.98
CA LYS A 399 -35.88 7.86 -35.39
C LYS A 399 -36.11 7.97 -36.90
N ARG A 400 -35.25 7.36 -37.73
CA ARG A 400 -35.50 7.23 -39.17
C ARG A 400 -36.70 6.34 -39.46
N GLU A 401 -36.85 5.24 -38.73
CA GLU A 401 -38.03 4.36 -38.85
C GLU A 401 -39.32 5.09 -38.50
N GLU A 402 -39.34 5.83 -37.38
CA GLU A 402 -40.49 6.67 -36.99
C GLU A 402 -40.78 7.76 -38.04
N LEU A 403 -39.75 8.44 -38.55
CA LEU A 403 -39.89 9.45 -39.60
C LEU A 403 -40.40 8.85 -40.93
N GLN A 404 -39.98 7.63 -41.26
CA GLN A 404 -40.44 6.90 -42.43
C GLN A 404 -41.93 6.53 -42.30
N GLN A 405 -42.37 6.10 -41.11
CA GLN A 405 -43.80 5.87 -40.83
C GLN A 405 -44.61 7.16 -40.98
N CYS A 406 -44.09 8.30 -40.51
CA CYS A 406 -44.71 9.60 -40.72
C CYS A 406 -44.87 9.92 -42.22
N ARG A 407 -43.84 9.64 -43.02
CA ARG A 407 -43.84 9.87 -44.47
C ARG A 407 -44.86 8.97 -45.18
N GLU A 408 -44.94 7.69 -44.82
CA GLU A 408 -45.91 6.72 -45.37
C GLU A 408 -47.36 7.09 -45.02
N MET A 409 -47.60 7.51 -43.77
CA MET A 409 -48.90 8.02 -43.34
C MET A 409 -49.30 9.25 -44.16
N TYR A 410 -48.38 10.19 -44.34
CA TYR A 410 -48.59 11.40 -45.14
C TYR A 410 -48.86 11.08 -46.63
N GLU A 411 -48.09 10.16 -47.23
CA GLU A 411 -48.30 9.72 -48.61
C GLU A 411 -49.65 9.02 -48.79
N THR A 412 -50.07 8.21 -47.82
CA THR A 412 -51.37 7.54 -47.82
C THR A 412 -52.51 8.57 -47.76
N GLN A 413 -52.39 9.59 -46.91
CA GLN A 413 -53.34 10.71 -46.85
C GLN A 413 -53.38 11.47 -48.19
N LEU A 414 -52.23 11.77 -48.79
CA LEU A 414 -52.12 12.41 -50.10
C LEU A 414 -52.74 11.59 -51.23
N GLN A 415 -52.58 10.27 -51.21
CA GLN A 415 -53.17 9.37 -52.21
C GLN A 415 -54.69 9.35 -52.11
N GLY A 416 -55.26 9.41 -50.89
CA GLY A 416 -56.71 9.58 -50.68
C GLY A 416 -57.27 10.91 -51.21
N LEU A 417 -56.42 11.94 -51.37
CA LEU A 417 -56.76 13.23 -51.96
C LEU A 417 -56.58 13.28 -53.49
N ARG A 418 -55.89 12.29 -54.07
CA ARG A 418 -55.53 12.26 -55.50
C ARG A 418 -56.72 12.15 -56.49
N PRO A 419 -57.88 11.53 -56.19
CA PRO A 419 -59.01 11.51 -57.12
C PRO A 419 -59.82 12.83 -57.15
N LEU A 420 -59.61 13.75 -56.20
CA LEU A 420 -60.40 14.99 -56.14
C LEU A 420 -60.22 15.85 -57.41
N THR A 421 -61.32 16.16 -58.09
CA THR A 421 -61.31 17.12 -59.21
C THR A 421 -60.82 18.49 -58.74
N GLY A 422 -60.27 19.29 -59.66
CA GLY A 422 -59.72 20.62 -59.36
C GLY A 422 -60.70 21.55 -58.63
N GLN A 423 -62.01 21.39 -58.87
CA GLN A 423 -63.06 22.17 -58.22
C GLN A 423 -63.23 21.79 -56.75
N VAL A 424 -63.38 20.49 -56.44
CA VAL A 424 -63.56 20.01 -55.05
C VAL A 424 -62.35 20.42 -54.20
N LYS A 425 -61.14 20.23 -54.75
CA LYS A 425 -59.90 20.64 -54.09
C LYS A 425 -59.86 22.15 -53.84
N SER A 426 -60.29 22.97 -54.80
CA SER A 426 -60.35 24.42 -54.66
C SER A 426 -61.30 24.84 -53.53
N ASP A 427 -62.48 24.24 -53.45
CA ASP A 427 -63.49 24.60 -52.46
C ASP A 427 -63.10 24.15 -51.05
N MET A 428 -62.45 22.99 -50.92
CA MET A 428 -61.84 22.55 -49.66
C MET A 428 -60.73 23.51 -49.19
N VAL A 429 -59.86 23.97 -50.10
CA VAL A 429 -58.81 24.95 -49.78
C VAL A 429 -59.42 26.27 -49.32
N LYS A 430 -60.47 26.78 -49.98
CA LYS A 430 -61.16 28.01 -49.55
C LYS A 430 -61.72 27.91 -48.12
N VAL A 431 -62.30 26.75 -47.77
CA VAL A 431 -62.79 26.51 -46.41
C VAL A 431 -61.64 26.43 -45.41
N TYR A 432 -60.53 25.77 -45.78
CA TYR A 432 -59.34 25.70 -44.94
C TYR A 432 -58.71 27.08 -44.69
N ASP A 433 -58.49 27.87 -45.73
CA ASP A 433 -57.92 29.22 -45.64
C ASP A 433 -58.81 30.11 -44.76
N LEU A 434 -60.13 30.01 -44.92
CA LEU A 434 -61.09 30.73 -44.08
C LEU A 434 -61.00 30.32 -42.60
N ILE A 435 -60.84 29.02 -42.30
CA ILE A 435 -60.65 28.53 -40.92
C ILE A 435 -59.36 29.13 -40.34
N ASN A 436 -58.24 29.05 -41.05
CA ASN A 436 -56.95 29.56 -40.58
C ASN A 436 -56.97 31.08 -40.39
N GLU A 437 -57.53 31.82 -41.35
CA GLU A 437 -57.66 33.28 -41.25
C GLU A 437 -58.51 33.68 -40.05
N THR A 438 -59.59 32.94 -39.79
CA THR A 438 -60.48 33.20 -38.65
C THR A 438 -59.78 32.88 -37.33
N VAL A 439 -59.17 31.71 -37.21
CA VAL A 439 -58.55 31.22 -35.96
C VAL A 439 -57.30 32.01 -35.57
N HIS A 440 -56.55 32.56 -36.52
CA HIS A 440 -55.35 33.35 -36.23
C HIS A 440 -55.61 34.83 -35.88
N ARG A 441 -56.86 35.31 -35.91
CA ARG A 441 -57.17 36.67 -35.45
C ARG A 441 -57.15 36.71 -33.91
N ALA A 442 -56.55 37.77 -33.36
CA ALA A 442 -56.38 37.95 -31.92
C ALA A 442 -57.70 38.02 -31.11
N ALA A 443 -58.82 38.30 -31.77
CA ALA A 443 -60.14 38.32 -31.17
C ALA A 443 -61.16 37.70 -32.13
N VAL A 444 -61.38 36.38 -31.99
CA VAL A 444 -62.39 35.66 -32.76
C VAL A 444 -63.70 35.68 -31.99
N ASP A 445 -64.75 36.27 -32.55
CA ASP A 445 -66.08 36.18 -31.95
C ASP A 445 -66.80 34.88 -32.38
N GLU A 446 -67.80 34.47 -31.60
CA GLU A 446 -68.57 33.24 -31.88
C GLU A 446 -69.35 33.33 -33.19
N ALA A 447 -69.68 34.54 -33.67
CA ALA A 447 -70.40 34.72 -34.94
C ALA A 447 -69.49 34.41 -36.14
N GLU A 448 -68.20 34.75 -36.07
CA GLU A 448 -67.22 34.35 -37.08
C GLU A 448 -67.03 32.83 -37.10
N LEU A 449 -66.91 32.18 -35.93
CA LEU A 449 -66.83 30.72 -35.86
C LEU A 449 -68.06 30.03 -36.44
N GLN A 450 -69.27 30.54 -36.15
CA GLN A 450 -70.51 30.04 -36.75
C GLN A 450 -70.56 30.23 -38.27
N ARG A 451 -70.00 31.34 -38.78
CA ARG A 451 -69.90 31.59 -40.23
C ARG A 451 -68.99 30.58 -40.91
N VAL A 452 -67.87 30.22 -40.29
CA VAL A 452 -66.95 29.18 -40.78
C VAL A 452 -67.63 27.81 -40.73
N GLU A 453 -68.30 27.47 -39.63
CA GLU A 453 -69.05 26.22 -39.49
C GLU A 453 -70.15 26.08 -40.55
N LYS A 454 -70.86 27.17 -40.87
CA LYS A 454 -71.83 27.20 -41.97
C LYS A 454 -71.18 26.92 -43.33
N LYS A 455 -69.96 27.39 -43.56
CA LYS A 455 -69.21 27.11 -44.81
C LYS A 455 -68.75 25.66 -44.89
N ILE A 456 -68.33 25.07 -43.77
CA ILE A 456 -68.02 23.63 -43.68
C ILE A 456 -69.27 22.80 -43.99
N ASN A 457 -70.42 23.15 -43.40
CA ASN A 457 -71.68 22.44 -43.63
C ASN A 457 -72.14 22.56 -45.08
N GLY A 458 -72.06 23.75 -45.67
CA GLY A 458 -72.42 23.97 -47.07
C GLY A 458 -71.56 23.14 -48.03
N LEU A 459 -70.24 23.06 -47.76
CA LEU A 459 -69.34 22.22 -48.54
C LEU A 459 -69.69 20.73 -48.41
N GLU A 460 -69.98 20.25 -47.20
CA GLU A 460 -70.38 18.85 -47.02
C GLU A 460 -71.68 18.53 -47.74
N GLU A 461 -72.67 19.42 -47.70
CA GLU A 461 -73.98 19.23 -48.33
C GLU A 461 -73.89 19.22 -49.86
N GLU A 462 -73.13 20.17 -50.43
CA GLU A 462 -72.88 20.31 -51.86
C GLU A 462 -72.30 19.01 -52.45
N TYR A 463 -71.33 18.41 -51.78
CA TYR A 463 -70.66 17.20 -52.24
C TYR A 463 -71.22 15.90 -51.65
N SER A 464 -72.23 15.95 -50.78
CA SER A 464 -72.93 14.75 -50.27
C SER A 464 -74.09 14.32 -51.16
N THR A 465 -74.64 15.21 -51.98
CA THR A 465 -75.88 14.97 -52.75
C THR A 465 -75.66 14.72 -54.25
N GLY A 466 -74.58 15.27 -54.84
CA GLY A 466 -74.38 15.28 -56.29
C GLY A 466 -73.42 14.23 -56.85
N ASP A 467 -72.43 13.77 -56.07
CA ASP A 467 -71.35 12.91 -56.60
C ASP A 467 -70.79 11.95 -55.52
N ARG A 468 -70.95 10.63 -55.73
CA ARG A 468 -70.52 9.62 -54.74
C ARG A 468 -69.01 9.46 -54.67
N GLU A 469 -68.27 9.89 -55.70
CA GLU A 469 -66.83 9.67 -55.78
C GLU A 469 -66.06 10.49 -54.75
N TYR A 470 -66.55 11.70 -54.42
CA TYR A 470 -65.86 12.63 -53.53
C TYR A 470 -66.54 12.82 -52.16
N SER A 471 -67.77 12.32 -52.01
CA SER A 471 -68.57 12.46 -50.78
C SER A 471 -67.83 11.97 -49.53
N HIS A 472 -67.08 10.87 -49.62
CA HIS A 472 -66.33 10.35 -48.48
C HIS A 472 -65.18 11.28 -48.06
N SER A 473 -64.34 11.71 -49.00
CA SER A 473 -63.20 12.58 -48.73
C SER A 473 -63.62 13.98 -48.24
N VAL A 474 -64.70 14.53 -48.80
CA VAL A 474 -65.27 15.82 -48.34
C VAL A 474 -65.91 15.69 -46.96
N ARG A 475 -66.62 14.58 -46.67
CA ARG A 475 -67.15 14.34 -45.32
C ARG A 475 -66.05 14.23 -44.27
N MET A 476 -64.98 13.49 -44.57
CA MET A 476 -63.85 13.35 -43.65
C MET A 476 -63.14 14.68 -43.39
N PHE A 477 -63.00 15.52 -44.43
CA PHE A 477 -62.53 16.90 -44.27
C PHE A 477 -63.41 17.72 -43.34
N CYS A 478 -64.71 17.78 -43.65
CA CYS A 478 -65.65 18.61 -42.91
C CYS A 478 -65.75 18.16 -41.45
N TYR A 479 -65.75 16.85 -41.20
CA TYR A 479 -65.69 16.29 -39.86
C TYR A 479 -64.42 16.75 -39.11
N SER A 480 -63.23 16.56 -39.70
CA SER A 480 -61.96 16.99 -39.11
C SER A 480 -61.95 18.49 -38.78
N LYS A 481 -62.51 19.33 -39.66
CA LYS A 481 -62.56 20.78 -39.44
C LYS A 481 -63.58 21.22 -38.38
N ARG A 482 -64.72 20.55 -38.26
CA ARG A 482 -65.63 20.77 -37.13
C ARG A 482 -64.95 20.42 -35.81
N GLU A 483 -64.23 19.32 -35.76
CA GLU A 483 -63.54 18.89 -34.55
C GLU A 483 -62.43 19.85 -34.14
N TYR A 484 -61.67 20.36 -35.11
CA TYR A 484 -60.70 21.43 -34.88
C TYR A 484 -61.36 22.70 -34.30
N LEU A 485 -62.49 23.15 -34.87
CA LEU A 485 -63.23 24.31 -34.34
C LEU A 485 -63.82 24.03 -32.94
N ARG A 486 -64.23 22.80 -32.65
CA ARG A 486 -64.70 22.38 -31.32
C ARG A 486 -63.59 22.52 -30.28
N LEU A 487 -62.41 21.96 -30.55
CA LEU A 487 -61.25 22.04 -29.67
C LEU A 487 -60.80 23.50 -29.48
N TYR A 488 -60.79 24.29 -30.56
CA TYR A 488 -60.48 25.72 -30.49
C TYR A 488 -61.45 26.48 -29.57
N ARG A 489 -62.77 26.22 -29.69
CA ARG A 489 -63.78 26.80 -28.79
C ARG A 489 -63.54 26.42 -27.33
N GLU A 490 -63.16 25.18 -27.05
CA GLU A 490 -62.91 24.68 -25.69
C GLU A 490 -61.69 25.35 -25.05
N VAL A 491 -60.58 25.45 -25.79
CA VAL A 491 -59.37 26.14 -25.30
C VAL A 491 -59.65 27.62 -25.09
N PHE A 492 -60.24 28.30 -26.07
CA PHE A 492 -60.47 29.75 -26.00
C PHE A 492 -61.49 30.15 -24.93
N LYS A 493 -62.56 29.37 -24.72
CA LYS A 493 -63.52 29.60 -23.62
C LYS A 493 -62.86 29.45 -22.25
N ASN A 494 -61.93 28.50 -22.09
CA ASN A 494 -61.21 28.30 -20.84
C ASN A 494 -60.17 29.41 -20.57
N THR A 495 -59.45 29.89 -21.59
CA THR A 495 -58.50 31.01 -21.45
C THR A 495 -59.21 32.34 -21.20
N SER A 496 -60.36 32.56 -21.85
CA SER A 496 -61.23 33.71 -21.59
C SER A 496 -61.77 33.72 -20.16
N LEU A 497 -62.23 32.58 -19.63
CA LEU A 497 -62.67 32.47 -18.22
C LEU A 497 -61.52 32.73 -17.23
N GLN A 498 -60.31 32.21 -17.49
CA GLN A 498 -59.15 32.48 -16.62
C GLN A 498 -58.80 33.97 -16.58
N SER A 499 -58.84 34.68 -17.72
CA SER A 499 -58.57 36.12 -17.78
C SER A 499 -59.64 37.01 -17.12
N VAL A 500 -60.85 36.46 -16.91
CA VAL A 500 -61.96 37.11 -16.18
C VAL A 500 -61.94 36.75 -14.69
N ILE A 501 -61.33 35.62 -14.31
CA ILE A 501 -61.13 35.20 -12.91
C ILE A 501 -59.87 35.86 -12.31
N GLU A 502 -58.86 36.20 -13.12
CA GLU A 502 -57.65 36.91 -12.70
C GLU A 502 -57.76 38.45 -12.69
N LYS A 503 -58.90 39.00 -13.09
CA LYS A 503 -59.28 40.41 -12.92
C LYS A 503 -60.32 40.54 -11.80
#